data_AF-A0A0L6VLH9-F1
#
_entry.id   AF-A0A0L6VLH9-F1
#
_cell.length_a   1.000
_cell.length_b   1.000
_cell.length_c   1.000
_cell.angle_alpha   90.00
_cell.angle_beta   90.00
_cell.angle_gamma   90.00
#
_symmetry.space_group_name_H-M   'P 1'
#
loop_
_entity.id
_entity.type
_entity.pdbx_description
1 polymer ?
#
loop_
_entity_poly.entity_id
_entity_poly.type
_entity_poly.pdbx_seq_one_letter_code
_entity_poly.pdbx_strand_id
1 'polypeptide(L)'
;RGLQDHNISLWNLLKAEYAGNNLTARTTALKAFLSLKYQSFKLFLSSIRSANHKMTLSGLVMDDQVKNILMLDKLPKEFLSFKTNVAMHFENEPLKRIVKKLEDFASQNQLDNLKRPLSPSPIQAMYT
;
A
#
# COMPACT_ATOMS: atom_id res chain seq x y z
N ARG A 1 40.75 13.03 -14.75
CA ARG A 1 39.38 13.62 -14.77
C ARG A 1 38.50 12.99 -15.85
N GLY A 2 38.86 13.00 -17.13
CA GLY A 2 37.98 12.48 -18.20
C GLY A 2 37.55 10.99 -18.15
N LEU A 3 38.30 10.09 -17.52
CA LEU A 3 37.91 8.67 -17.38
C LEU A 3 36.78 8.45 -16.35
N GLN A 4 36.68 9.30 -15.32
CA GLN A 4 35.58 9.23 -14.34
C GLN A 4 34.27 9.74 -14.93
N ASP A 5 34.33 10.78 -15.76
CA ASP A 5 33.16 11.39 -16.40
C ASP A 5 32.49 10.44 -17.40
N HIS A 6 33.30 9.63 -18.12
CA HIS A 6 32.80 8.63 -19.07
C HIS A 6 32.06 7.47 -18.37
N ASN A 7 32.61 6.97 -17.26
CA ASN A 7 31.97 5.90 -16.48
C ASN A 7 30.64 6.35 -15.84
N ILE A 8 30.58 7.58 -15.32
CA ILE A 8 29.35 8.15 -14.76
C ILE A 8 28.29 8.31 -15.86
N SER A 9 28.71 8.76 -17.05
CA SER A 9 27.80 8.93 -18.20
C SER A 9 27.24 7.59 -18.68
N LEU A 10 28.07 6.55 -18.79
CA LEU A 10 27.63 5.19 -19.14
C LEU A 10 26.67 4.61 -18.08
N TRP A 11 26.99 4.77 -16.80
CA TRP A 11 26.11 4.34 -15.71
C TRP A 11 24.76 5.05 -15.73
N ASN A 12 24.73 6.36 -15.98
CA ASN A 12 23.49 7.12 -16.10
C ASN A 12 22.66 6.71 -17.31
N LEU A 13 23.31 6.40 -18.45
CA LEU A 13 22.64 5.88 -19.64
C LEU A 13 21.99 4.52 -19.36
N LEU A 14 22.76 3.58 -18.80
CA LEU A 14 22.24 2.25 -18.44
C LEU A 14 21.11 2.36 -17.42
N LYS A 15 21.22 3.26 -16.45
CA LYS A 15 20.16 3.53 -15.48
C LYS A 15 18.91 4.13 -16.16
N ALA A 16 19.07 5.03 -17.13
CA ALA A 16 17.94 5.60 -17.85
C ALA A 16 17.17 4.54 -18.66
N GLU A 17 17.89 3.64 -19.33
CA GLU A 17 17.30 2.61 -20.19
C GLU A 17 16.74 1.42 -19.39
N TYR A 18 17.40 1.01 -18.30
CA TYR A 18 17.12 -0.27 -17.64
C TYR A 18 16.66 -0.18 -16.18
N ALA A 19 16.61 0.99 -15.54
CA ALA A 19 16.24 1.06 -14.11
C ALA A 19 14.79 0.70 -13.80
N GLY A 20 13.94 0.46 -14.80
CA GLY A 20 12.54 0.07 -14.58
C GLY A 20 11.73 1.10 -13.78
N ASN A 21 12.22 2.34 -13.70
CA ASN A 21 11.65 3.43 -12.91
C ASN A 21 11.03 4.53 -13.78
N ASN A 22 10.71 4.19 -15.05
CA ASN A 22 10.08 5.07 -16.01
C ASN A 22 8.64 5.45 -15.59
N LEU A 23 8.05 6.41 -16.29
CA LEU A 23 6.70 6.92 -15.96
C LEU A 23 5.64 5.81 -15.95
N THR A 24 5.74 4.84 -16.86
CA THR A 24 4.83 3.69 -16.93
C THR A 24 4.91 2.82 -15.67
N ALA A 25 6.11 2.50 -15.21
CA ALA A 25 6.32 1.71 -14.00
C ALA A 25 5.79 2.43 -12.75
N ARG A 26 6.07 3.74 -12.62
CA ARG A 26 5.55 4.56 -11.51
C ARG A 26 4.01 4.65 -11.54
N THR A 27 3.44 4.89 -12.71
CA THR A 27 1.98 4.94 -12.90
C THR A 27 1.34 3.59 -12.55
N THR A 28 1.96 2.49 -12.96
CA THR A 28 1.48 1.13 -12.65
C THR A 28 1.54 0.86 -11.15
N ALA A 29 2.64 1.23 -10.48
CA ALA A 29 2.78 1.08 -9.04
C ALA A 29 1.75 1.92 -8.27
N LEU A 30 1.51 3.17 -8.69
CA LEU A 30 0.49 4.02 -8.12
C LEU A 30 -0.91 3.44 -8.28
N LYS A 31 -1.28 3.01 -9.50
CA LYS A 31 -2.56 2.35 -9.77
C LYS A 31 -2.74 1.11 -8.90
N ALA A 32 -1.69 0.29 -8.76
CA ALA A 32 -1.73 -0.89 -7.90
C ALA A 32 -2.04 -0.52 -6.44
N PHE A 33 -1.40 0.53 -5.90
CA PHE A 33 -1.65 1.01 -4.55
C PHE A 33 -3.07 1.59 -4.37
N LEU A 34 -3.54 2.42 -5.30
CA LEU A 34 -4.88 3.02 -5.24
C LEU A 34 -6.00 1.98 -5.42
N SER A 35 -5.73 0.90 -6.15
CA SER A 35 -6.67 -0.19 -6.40
C SER A 35 -6.82 -1.18 -5.25
N LEU A 36 -6.11 -0.99 -4.14
CA LEU A 36 -6.21 -1.85 -2.95
C LEU A 36 -7.66 -1.94 -2.46
N LYS A 37 -8.12 -3.16 -2.21
CA LYS A 37 -9.45 -3.47 -1.70
C LYS A 37 -9.34 -4.40 -0.51
N TYR A 38 -10.09 -4.09 0.55
CA TYR A 38 -10.21 -5.00 1.68
C TYR A 38 -11.14 -6.17 1.35
N GLN A 39 -10.60 -7.38 1.20
CA GLN A 39 -11.39 -8.61 1.01
C GLN A 39 -11.34 -9.50 2.24
N SER A 40 -10.14 -9.71 2.77
CA SER A 40 -9.86 -10.31 4.06
C SER A 40 -8.62 -9.66 4.64
N PHE A 41 -8.44 -9.75 5.95
CA PHE A 41 -7.30 -9.14 6.61
C PHE A 41 -5.95 -9.61 6.03
N LYS A 42 -5.76 -10.94 5.92
CA LYS A 42 -4.54 -11.54 5.37
C LYS A 42 -4.23 -11.12 3.94
N LEU A 43 -5.24 -11.10 3.06
CA LEU A 43 -5.07 -10.66 1.67
C LEU A 43 -4.76 -9.17 1.61
N PHE A 44 -5.40 -8.37 2.44
CA PHE A 44 -5.19 -6.93 2.49
C PHE A 44 -3.77 -6.59 2.94
N LEU A 45 -3.27 -7.19 4.03
CA LEU A 45 -1.89 -7.01 4.50
C LEU A 45 -0.86 -7.37 3.43
N SER A 46 -1.01 -8.54 2.80
CA SER A 46 -0.12 -8.98 1.72
C SER A 46 -0.15 -7.99 0.54
N SER A 47 -1.35 -7.54 0.17
CA SER A 47 -1.54 -6.61 -0.96
C SER A 47 -0.91 -5.25 -0.70
N ILE A 48 -1.07 -4.66 0.50
CA ILE A 48 -0.42 -3.39 0.87
C ILE A 48 1.09 -3.53 0.84
N ARG A 49 1.63 -4.60 1.44
CA ARG A 49 3.09 -4.85 1.46
C ARG A 49 3.64 -4.96 0.04
N SER A 50 2.97 -5.71 -0.82
CA SER A 50 3.33 -5.85 -2.24
C SER A 50 3.24 -4.53 -3.00
N ALA A 51 2.15 -3.77 -2.85
CA ALA A 51 1.96 -2.48 -3.52
C ALA A 51 3.01 -1.45 -3.08
N ASN A 52 3.27 -1.33 -1.78
CA ASN A 52 4.32 -0.45 -1.27
C ASN A 52 5.71 -0.84 -1.79
N HIS A 53 6.01 -2.14 -1.84
CA HIS A 53 7.25 -2.62 -2.42
C HIS A 53 7.37 -2.27 -3.91
N LYS A 54 6.30 -2.44 -4.71
CA LYS A 54 6.25 -2.02 -6.11
C LYS A 54 6.51 -0.52 -6.28
N MET A 55 5.98 0.33 -5.39
CA MET A 55 6.26 1.77 -5.41
C MET A 55 7.75 2.04 -5.19
N THR A 56 8.37 1.40 -4.19
CA THR A 56 9.82 1.52 -3.94
C THR A 56 10.63 1.08 -5.17
N LEU A 57 10.31 -0.07 -5.77
CA LEU A 57 11.02 -0.57 -6.95
C LEU A 57 10.89 0.36 -8.15
N SER A 58 9.71 0.94 -8.37
CA SER A 58 9.48 1.90 -9.46
C SER A 58 10.13 3.28 -9.22
N GLY A 59 10.73 3.51 -8.05
CA GLY A 59 11.25 4.81 -7.65
C GLY A 59 10.17 5.88 -7.45
N LEU A 60 8.90 5.48 -7.30
CA LEU A 60 7.80 6.40 -7.03
C LEU A 60 7.88 6.86 -5.56
N VAL A 61 8.24 8.12 -5.36
CA VAL A 61 8.20 8.77 -4.06
C VAL A 61 6.79 9.31 -3.84
N MET A 62 6.18 8.88 -2.75
CA MET A 62 4.94 9.42 -2.21
C MET A 62 5.13 9.55 -0.71
N ASP A 63 4.64 10.65 -0.16
CA ASP A 63 4.68 10.90 1.27
C ASP A 63 3.99 9.76 2.05
N ASP A 64 4.61 9.32 3.15
CA ASP A 64 4.10 8.19 3.92
C ASP A 64 2.78 8.54 4.64
N GLN A 65 2.55 9.79 5.03
CA GLN A 65 1.27 10.27 5.57
C GLN A 65 0.16 10.07 4.53
N VAL A 66 0.41 10.44 3.27
CA VAL A 66 -0.56 10.24 2.17
C VAL A 66 -0.84 8.75 1.94
N LYS A 67 0.20 7.90 1.94
CA LYS A 67 0.01 6.45 1.83
C LYS A 67 -0.80 5.88 2.99
N ASN A 68 -0.53 6.36 4.21
CA ASN A 68 -1.26 5.95 5.41
C ASN A 68 -2.74 6.30 5.28
N ILE A 69 -3.07 7.55 4.94
CA ILE A 69 -4.45 8.01 4.73
C ILE A 69 -5.17 7.13 3.69
N LEU A 70 -4.55 6.93 2.52
CA LEU A 70 -5.12 6.14 1.44
C LEU A 70 -5.32 4.67 1.83
N MET A 71 -4.41 4.10 2.62
CA MET A 71 -4.51 2.72 3.11
C MET A 71 -5.61 2.58 4.17
N LEU A 72 -5.66 3.51 5.14
CA LEU A 72 -6.66 3.54 6.19
C LEU A 72 -8.07 3.71 5.64
N ASP A 73 -8.24 4.48 4.56
CA ASP A 73 -9.51 4.62 3.83
C ASP A 73 -10.06 3.25 3.34
N LYS A 74 -9.18 2.30 2.99
CA LYS A 74 -9.60 0.98 2.50
C LYS A 74 -10.03 0.01 3.59
N LEU A 75 -9.71 0.28 4.85
CA LEU A 75 -10.09 -0.58 5.98
C LEU A 75 -11.58 -0.45 6.30
N PRO A 76 -12.25 -1.55 6.71
CA PRO A 76 -13.65 -1.53 7.07
C PRO A 76 -13.86 -0.88 8.46
N LYS A 77 -15.13 -0.70 8.85
CA LYS A 77 -15.53 0.07 10.04
C LYS A 77 -15.04 -0.54 11.36
N GLU A 78 -14.79 -1.84 11.39
CA GLU A 78 -14.27 -2.57 12.55
C GLU A 78 -12.88 -2.08 12.97
N PHE A 79 -12.15 -1.41 12.06
CA PHE A 79 -10.85 -0.79 12.33
C PHE A 79 -10.95 0.70 12.67
N LEU A 80 -12.15 1.24 12.96
CA LEU A 80 -12.32 2.67 13.23
C LEU A 80 -11.44 3.16 14.39
N SER A 81 -11.37 2.40 15.48
CA SER A 81 -10.50 2.73 16.63
C SER A 81 -9.02 2.78 16.25
N PHE A 82 -8.56 1.88 15.37
CA PHE A 82 -7.21 1.93 14.82
C PHE A 82 -7.00 3.18 13.96
N LYS A 83 -7.95 3.53 13.07
CA LYS A 83 -7.86 4.75 12.25
C LYS A 83 -7.71 6.00 13.12
N THR A 84 -8.52 6.11 14.17
CA THR A 84 -8.48 7.22 15.13
C THR A 84 -7.14 7.26 15.86
N ASN A 85 -6.62 6.11 16.31
CA ASN A 85 -5.35 6.04 17.00
C ASN A 85 -4.18 6.49 16.10
N VAL A 86 -4.16 6.06 14.83
CA VAL A 86 -3.15 6.50 13.86
C VAL A 86 -3.22 8.01 13.63
N ALA A 87 -4.42 8.57 13.47
CA ALA A 87 -4.61 10.00 13.29
C ALA A 87 -4.13 10.83 14.50
N MET A 88 -4.33 10.33 15.72
CA MET A 88 -3.95 11.05 16.94
C MET A 88 -2.48 10.90 17.34
N HIS A 89 -1.84 9.78 17.02
CA HIS A 89 -0.56 9.42 17.62
C HIS A 89 0.54 9.03 16.63
N PHE A 90 0.20 8.72 15.38
CA PHE A 90 1.13 8.12 14.41
C PHE A 90 1.10 8.79 13.03
N GLU A 91 0.69 10.07 12.96
CA GLU A 91 0.52 10.80 11.71
C GLU A 91 1.78 10.78 10.81
N ASN A 92 2.96 10.86 11.43
CA ASN A 92 4.25 10.91 10.73
C ASN A 92 4.99 9.56 10.66
N GLU A 93 4.36 8.45 11.05
CA GLU A 93 5.03 7.15 11.03
C GLU A 93 5.08 6.57 9.60
N PRO A 94 6.21 5.97 9.18
CA PRO A 94 6.32 5.31 7.88
C PRO A 94 5.25 4.22 7.68
N LEU A 95 4.75 4.06 6.45
CA LEU A 95 3.69 3.08 6.14
C LEU A 95 4.03 1.67 6.63
N LYS A 96 5.29 1.24 6.54
CA LYS A 96 5.73 -0.08 7.03
C LYS A 96 5.44 -0.29 8.52
N ARG A 97 5.62 0.76 9.34
CA ARG A 97 5.34 0.70 10.79
C ARG A 97 3.86 0.70 11.07
N ILE A 98 3.07 1.52 10.35
CA ILE A 98 1.61 1.50 10.45
C ILE A 98 1.06 0.12 10.08
N VAL A 99 1.56 -0.50 9.01
CA VAL A 99 1.14 -1.85 8.59
C VAL A 99 1.49 -2.90 9.64
N LYS A 100 2.61 -2.78 10.35
CA LYS A 100 2.94 -3.67 11.47
C LYS A 100 1.98 -3.45 12.64
N LYS A 101 1.74 -2.19 13.03
CA LYS A 101 0.76 -1.86 14.10
C LYS A 101 -0.65 -2.34 13.76
N LEU A 102 -1.03 -2.32 12.47
CA LEU A 102 -2.30 -2.85 12.00
C LEU A 102 -2.39 -4.37 12.18
N GLU A 103 -1.31 -5.09 11.90
CA GLU A 103 -1.18 -6.54 12.16
C GLU A 103 -1.32 -6.84 13.65
N ASP A 104 -0.55 -6.15 14.50
CA ASP A 104 -0.62 -6.31 15.95
C ASP A 104 -2.03 -5.98 16.50
N PHE A 105 -2.64 -4.90 16.01
CA PHE A 105 -3.99 -4.49 16.38
C PHE A 105 -5.03 -5.55 15.99
N ALA A 106 -4.98 -6.09 14.78
CA ALA A 106 -5.94 -7.08 14.33
C ALA A 106 -5.84 -8.36 15.16
N SER A 107 -4.63 -8.80 15.49
CA SER A 107 -4.42 -9.99 16.32
C SER A 107 -4.91 -9.80 17.75
N GLN A 108 -4.65 -8.64 18.36
CA GLN A 108 -5.13 -8.31 19.70
C GLN A 108 -6.66 -8.21 19.77
N ASN A 109 -7.31 -7.75 18.70
CA ASN A 109 -8.76 -7.54 18.65
C ASN A 109 -9.50 -8.68 17.91
N GLN A 110 -8.83 -9.79 17.61
CA GLN A 110 -9.40 -10.97 16.94
C GLN A 110 -10.02 -10.66 15.56
N LEU A 111 -9.47 -9.68 14.84
CA LEU A 111 -9.93 -9.23 13.52
C LEU A 111 -9.21 -9.94 12.37
N ASP A 112 -8.26 -10.84 12.64
CA ASP A 112 -7.45 -11.52 11.61
C ASP A 112 -8.28 -12.33 10.61
N ASN A 113 -9.44 -12.83 11.06
CA ASN A 113 -10.36 -13.62 10.25
C ASN A 113 -11.47 -12.77 9.60
N LEU A 114 -11.46 -11.45 9.80
CA LEU A 114 -12.49 -10.56 9.26
C LEU A 114 -12.42 -10.54 7.73
N LYS A 115 -13.49 -11.01 7.12
CA LYS A 115 -13.72 -10.96 5.67
C LYS A 115 -14.75 -9.89 5.38
N ARG A 116 -14.65 -9.26 4.21
CA ARG A 116 -15.72 -8.42 3.69
C ARG A 116 -16.99 -9.28 3.63
N PRO A 117 -18.12 -8.83 4.19
CA PRO A 117 -19.38 -9.54 3.99
C PRO A 117 -19.65 -9.61 2.49
N LEU A 118 -19.89 -10.82 1.98
CA LEU A 118 -20.39 -11.01 0.63
C LEU A 118 -21.71 -10.23 0.57
N SER A 119 -21.77 -9.20 -0.27
CA SER A 119 -23.07 -8.58 -0.59
C SER A 119 -24.00 -9.71 -1.04
N PRO A 120 -25.25 -9.79 -0.55
CA PRO A 120 -26.18 -10.79 -1.01
C PRO A 120 -26.29 -10.69 -2.53
N SER A 121 -26.20 -11.84 -3.22
CA SER A 121 -26.50 -11.91 -4.64
C SER A 121 -27.89 -11.32 -4.88
N PRO A 122 -28.14 -10.54 -5.95
CA PRO A 122 -29.44 -9.94 -6.23
C PRO A 122 -30.62 -10.93 -6.18
N ILE A 123 -30.35 -12.22 -6.40
CA ILE A 123 -31.36 -13.29 -6.37
C ILE A 123 -31.92 -13.52 -4.94
N GLN A 124 -31.14 -13.24 -3.89
CA GLN A 124 -31.57 -13.48 -2.50
C GLN A 124 -32.43 -12.34 -1.92
N ALA A 125 -32.40 -11.15 -2.52
CA ALA A 125 -33.23 -10.02 -2.11
C ALA A 125 -34.68 -10.08 -2.65
N MET A 126 -34.98 -11.02 -3.56
CA MET A 126 -36.30 -11.20 -4.15
C MET A 126 -37.23 -12.11 -3.32
N TYR A 127 -36.71 -12.74 -2.25
CA TYR A 127 -37.44 -13.74 -1.45
C TYR A 127 -37.56 -13.38 0.04
N THR A 128 -37.36 -12.12 0.42
CA THR A 128 -37.64 -11.61 1.79
C THR A 128 -38.64 -10.48 1.70
#